data_AF-A0A938N1R4-F1
#
_entry.id   AF-A0A938N1R4-F1
#
_cell.length_a   1.000
_cell.length_b   1.000
_cell.length_c   1.000
_cell.angle_alpha   90.00
_cell.angle_beta   90.00
_cell.angle_gamma   90.00
#
_symmetry.space_group_name_H-M   'P 1'
#
loop_
_entity.id
_entity.type
_entity.pdbx_description
1 polymer ?
#
loop_
_entity_poly.entity_id
_entity_poly.type
_entity_poly.pdbx_seq_one_letter_code
_entity_poly.pdbx_strand_id
1 'polypeptide(L)'
;MKSVIVLAAVAGLASAAVAQNQGVHLTSNGALYRIGGTTAGATLATSATLTTPPTMDLFKPNTTTPDQIFRDWWFYRTTNDTREFAIANATSRVLHGTNGVTYGYNLSGGLSGTLNYTLTGQPSGATSVRMDQTWIITNNGPASVDLNMFHFVDFDIMGAGSDSGTLTTPNQRMRITDATGKGADWWGVGATNYQVNPYNTLLPLLTNTAVNNLANTGLPFGPGDITAGFQWVVHVNPGSSVTILSSYGINTDAVPAPGALALLGLGGLIAGRRRR
;
A
#
# COMPACT_ATOMS: atom_id res chain seq x y z
N MET A 1 -69.79 -11.52 -3.79
CA MET A 1 -68.74 -10.54 -4.15
C MET A 1 -67.40 -11.21 -3.86
N LYS A 2 -66.59 -11.43 -4.90
CA LYS A 2 -65.34 -12.22 -4.82
C LYS A 2 -64.20 -11.29 -4.39
N SER A 3 -63.60 -11.54 -3.23
CA SER A 3 -62.41 -10.83 -2.77
C SER A 3 -61.17 -11.37 -3.50
N VAL A 4 -60.52 -10.50 -4.26
CA VAL A 4 -59.23 -10.79 -4.92
C VAL A 4 -58.11 -10.35 -3.97
N ILE A 5 -57.38 -11.31 -3.42
CA ILE A 5 -56.13 -11.05 -2.70
C ILE A 5 -55.03 -10.93 -3.75
N VAL A 6 -54.49 -9.72 -3.92
CA VAL A 6 -53.30 -9.48 -4.75
C VAL A 6 -52.07 -9.76 -3.89
N LEU A 7 -51.42 -10.88 -4.15
CA LEU A 7 -50.12 -11.24 -3.59
C LEU A 7 -49.04 -10.49 -4.40
N ALA A 8 -48.53 -9.39 -3.87
CA ALA A 8 -47.39 -8.69 -4.48
C ALA A 8 -46.13 -9.52 -4.24
N ALA A 9 -45.64 -10.17 -5.30
CA ALA A 9 -44.35 -10.85 -5.30
C ALA A 9 -43.22 -9.81 -5.16
N VAL A 10 -42.51 -9.86 -4.04
CA VAL A 10 -41.24 -9.16 -3.86
C VAL A 10 -40.21 -9.86 -4.74
N ALA A 11 -39.97 -9.33 -5.94
CA ALA A 11 -38.90 -9.77 -6.81
C ALA A 11 -37.56 -9.35 -6.20
N GLY A 12 -36.92 -10.29 -5.50
CA GLY A 12 -35.52 -10.20 -5.16
C GLY A 12 -34.66 -10.21 -6.43
N LEU A 13 -33.83 -9.20 -6.57
CA LEU A 13 -32.58 -9.30 -7.33
C LEU A 13 -31.45 -9.07 -6.35
N ALA A 14 -31.06 -10.17 -5.71
CA ALA A 14 -29.80 -10.28 -4.98
C ALA A 14 -28.64 -10.40 -5.98
N SER A 15 -27.48 -9.91 -5.53
CA SER A 15 -26.13 -10.12 -6.05
C SER A 15 -25.75 -9.40 -7.35
N ALA A 16 -25.35 -8.13 -7.21
CA ALA A 16 -24.21 -7.67 -8.00
C ALA A 16 -22.99 -8.48 -7.54
N ALA A 17 -22.70 -9.57 -8.26
CA ALA A 17 -21.50 -10.37 -8.04
C ALA A 17 -20.27 -9.48 -8.20
N VAL A 18 -19.46 -9.47 -7.15
CA VAL A 18 -18.33 -8.57 -6.91
C VAL A 18 -17.18 -8.89 -7.86
N ALA A 19 -17.10 -8.20 -9.01
CA ALA A 19 -15.90 -8.17 -9.85
C ALA A 19 -14.82 -7.19 -9.30
N GLN A 20 -14.70 -7.04 -7.98
CA GLN A 20 -13.93 -5.94 -7.36
C GLN A 20 -12.51 -6.31 -6.91
N ASN A 21 -12.12 -7.59 -6.94
CA ASN A 21 -10.76 -8.01 -6.59
C ASN A 21 -9.83 -8.12 -7.82
N GLN A 22 -10.08 -7.32 -8.85
CA GLN A 22 -9.20 -7.26 -10.02
C GLN A 22 -8.03 -6.32 -9.76
N GLY A 23 -6.86 -6.74 -10.19
CA GLY A 23 -5.67 -5.91 -10.27
C GLY A 23 -5.87 -4.67 -11.15
N VAL A 24 -4.82 -3.87 -11.27
CA VAL A 24 -4.83 -2.68 -12.12
C VAL A 24 -3.55 -2.59 -12.94
N HIS A 25 -3.68 -1.95 -14.09
CA HIS A 25 -2.57 -1.52 -14.91
C HIS A 25 -2.65 0.01 -15.00
N LEU A 26 -1.71 0.70 -14.37
CA LEU A 26 -1.58 2.15 -14.40
C LEU A 26 -0.48 2.53 -15.37
N THR A 27 -0.71 3.60 -16.13
CA THR A 27 0.25 4.17 -17.08
C THR A 27 0.30 5.68 -16.94
N SER A 28 1.48 6.27 -17.02
CA SER A 28 1.68 7.73 -16.99
C SER A 28 2.95 8.07 -17.75
N ASN A 29 2.88 8.86 -18.83
CA ASN A 29 4.04 9.26 -19.63
C ASN A 29 4.99 8.09 -20.01
N GLY A 30 4.41 6.94 -20.35
CA GLY A 30 5.12 5.70 -20.69
C GLY A 30 5.65 4.89 -19.49
N ALA A 31 5.65 5.46 -18.28
CA ALA A 31 5.86 4.68 -17.07
C ALA A 31 4.67 3.77 -16.79
N LEU A 32 4.92 2.67 -16.08
CA LEU A 32 3.97 1.59 -15.93
C LEU A 32 4.02 1.03 -14.50
N TYR A 33 2.85 0.80 -13.92
CA TYR A 33 2.68 0.11 -12.65
C TYR A 33 1.56 -0.95 -12.72
N ARG A 34 1.81 -2.15 -12.20
CA ARG A 34 0.81 -3.23 -12.15
C ARG A 34 0.62 -3.76 -10.75
N ILE A 35 -0.64 -3.93 -10.37
CA ILE A 35 -1.04 -4.64 -9.16
C ILE A 35 -1.76 -5.92 -9.58
N GLY A 36 -1.41 -7.05 -8.97
CA GLY A 36 -2.19 -8.29 -9.06
C GLY A 36 -1.61 -9.39 -9.93
N GLY A 37 -0.52 -9.17 -10.68
CA GLY A 37 0.19 -10.22 -11.45
C GLY A 37 0.59 -9.81 -12.88
N THR A 38 1.10 -10.77 -13.65
CA THR A 38 1.78 -10.55 -14.95
C THR A 38 0.84 -10.25 -16.12
N THR A 39 -0.44 -10.59 -15.97
CA THR A 39 -1.48 -10.41 -17.00
C THR A 39 -2.51 -9.42 -16.50
N ALA A 40 -2.97 -8.51 -17.36
CA ALA A 40 -4.09 -7.62 -17.03
C ALA A 40 -5.29 -8.45 -16.55
N GLY A 41 -5.80 -8.16 -15.35
CA GLY A 41 -6.91 -8.90 -14.72
C GLY A 41 -6.50 -9.91 -13.64
N ALA A 42 -5.20 -10.02 -13.33
CA ALA A 42 -4.75 -10.87 -12.24
C ALA A 42 -5.27 -10.35 -10.86
N THR A 43 -5.58 -11.28 -9.96
CA THR A 43 -6.43 -11.02 -8.79
C THR A 43 -5.64 -10.38 -7.66
N LEU A 44 -6.22 -9.38 -7.00
CA LEU A 44 -5.70 -8.89 -5.72
C LEU A 44 -5.70 -10.01 -4.68
N ALA A 45 -4.97 -9.79 -3.57
CA ALA A 45 -5.00 -10.70 -2.43
C ALA A 45 -6.45 -10.98 -1.99
N THR A 46 -6.84 -12.26 -1.92
CA THR A 46 -8.18 -12.73 -1.52
C THR A 46 -8.21 -13.30 -0.09
N SER A 47 -7.07 -13.35 0.59
CA SER A 47 -7.02 -13.80 1.97
C SER A 47 -6.00 -13.00 2.77
N ALA A 48 -6.40 -12.64 3.99
CA ALA A 48 -5.56 -11.92 4.94
C ALA A 48 -4.47 -12.81 5.57
N THR A 49 -4.53 -14.13 5.35
CA THR A 49 -3.55 -15.12 5.82
C THR A 49 -2.60 -15.58 4.73
N LEU A 50 -2.64 -14.95 3.55
CA LEU A 50 -1.71 -15.27 2.47
C LEU A 50 -0.26 -15.06 2.92
N THR A 51 0.57 -16.06 2.67
CA THR A 51 2.01 -16.04 2.96
C THR A 51 2.84 -15.63 1.74
N THR A 52 2.20 -15.53 0.57
CA THR A 52 2.82 -15.10 -0.67
C THR A 52 2.10 -13.83 -1.16
N PRO A 53 2.78 -12.68 -1.25
CA PRO A 53 2.21 -11.46 -1.82
C PRO A 53 1.81 -11.67 -3.27
N PRO A 54 0.86 -10.87 -3.78
CA PRO A 54 0.77 -10.68 -5.21
C PRO A 54 2.13 -10.17 -5.70
N THR A 55 2.72 -10.87 -6.67
CA THR A 55 3.90 -10.35 -7.36
C THR A 55 3.52 -9.05 -8.06
N MET A 56 4.31 -8.00 -7.85
CA MET A 56 4.32 -6.90 -8.78
C MET A 56 5.22 -7.32 -9.94
N ASP A 57 4.65 -7.29 -11.14
CA ASP A 57 5.37 -7.76 -12.33
C ASP A 57 5.91 -6.58 -13.16
N LEU A 58 5.48 -5.36 -12.84
CA LEU A 58 5.91 -4.20 -13.61
C LEU A 58 5.71 -2.87 -12.87
N PHE A 59 6.75 -2.38 -12.20
CA PHE A 59 6.98 -0.98 -11.86
C PHE A 59 8.23 -0.47 -12.55
N LYS A 60 8.05 0.30 -13.63
CA LYS A 60 9.19 0.79 -14.42
C LYS A 60 8.96 2.15 -15.06
N PRO A 61 10.03 2.95 -15.21
CA PRO A 61 10.11 4.00 -16.22
C PRO A 61 9.86 3.49 -17.65
N ASN A 62 9.53 4.42 -18.56
CA ASN A 62 9.25 4.16 -19.99
C ASN A 62 10.38 3.46 -20.76
N THR A 63 11.58 3.37 -20.18
CA THR A 63 12.82 3.06 -20.90
C THR A 63 13.62 1.93 -20.27
N THR A 64 13.16 1.35 -19.16
CA THR A 64 13.92 0.34 -18.42
C THR A 64 13.30 -1.04 -18.52
N THR A 65 14.16 -2.02 -18.74
CA THR A 65 13.97 -3.42 -18.40
C THR A 65 15.13 -3.76 -17.48
N PRO A 66 14.96 -4.48 -16.36
CA PRO A 66 13.77 -5.21 -15.87
C PRO A 66 12.76 -4.35 -15.05
N ASP A 67 11.80 -5.00 -14.40
CA ASP A 67 11.02 -4.43 -13.28
C ASP A 67 11.97 -3.93 -12.17
N GLN A 68 11.56 -2.93 -11.42
CA GLN A 68 12.35 -2.30 -10.35
C GLN A 68 11.82 -2.66 -8.95
N ILE A 69 10.61 -3.22 -8.85
CA ILE A 69 10.03 -3.69 -7.58
C ILE A 69 9.34 -5.03 -7.83
N PHE A 70 9.86 -6.09 -7.24
CA PHE A 70 9.32 -7.44 -7.38
C PHE A 70 8.02 -7.63 -6.59
N ARG A 71 7.91 -7.02 -5.40
CA ARG A 71 6.75 -7.13 -4.51
C ARG A 71 6.50 -5.84 -3.75
N ASP A 72 5.22 -5.56 -3.55
CA ASP A 72 4.72 -4.44 -2.75
C ASP A 72 3.46 -4.92 -2.04
N TRP A 73 3.44 -4.79 -0.72
CA TRP A 73 2.26 -5.19 0.03
C TRP A 73 2.09 -4.45 1.35
N TRP A 74 0.84 -4.30 1.75
CA TRP A 74 0.45 -3.71 3.03
C TRP A 74 -0.04 -4.77 4.00
N PHE A 75 0.35 -4.60 5.26
CA PHE A 75 -0.14 -5.38 6.38
C PHE A 75 -0.67 -4.44 7.45
N TYR A 76 -1.50 -4.99 8.33
CA TYR A 76 -1.97 -4.26 9.49
C TYR A 76 -2.21 -5.21 10.67
N ARG A 77 -2.29 -4.62 11.86
CA ARG A 77 -2.90 -5.23 13.04
C ARG A 77 -3.46 -4.18 13.99
N THR A 78 -4.44 -4.57 14.77
CA THR A 78 -5.03 -3.80 15.85
C THR A 78 -4.58 -4.34 17.22
N THR A 79 -4.92 -3.65 18.31
CA THR A 79 -4.55 -4.06 19.69
C THR A 79 -4.97 -5.49 20.05
N ASN A 80 -6.08 -5.98 19.50
CA ASN A 80 -6.64 -7.29 19.85
C ASN A 80 -6.17 -8.42 18.93
N ASP A 81 -5.40 -8.09 17.90
CA ASP A 81 -4.91 -9.07 16.93
C ASP A 81 -3.69 -9.81 17.49
N THR A 82 -3.60 -11.11 17.21
CA THR A 82 -2.50 -11.98 17.65
C THR A 82 -1.36 -12.09 16.65
N ARG A 83 -1.49 -11.41 15.49
CA ARG A 83 -0.52 -11.39 14.39
C ARG A 83 -0.80 -10.22 13.45
N GLU A 84 0.11 -9.99 12.52
CA GLU A 84 -0.15 -9.14 11.35
C GLU A 84 -1.02 -9.88 10.31
N PHE A 85 -1.87 -9.08 9.66
CA PHE A 85 -2.76 -9.51 8.57
C PHE A 85 -2.42 -8.77 7.30
N ALA A 86 -2.27 -9.52 6.21
CA ALA A 86 -2.15 -8.94 4.89
C ALA A 86 -3.44 -8.20 4.52
N ILE A 87 -3.31 -7.03 3.91
CA ILE A 87 -4.46 -6.33 3.35
C ILE A 87 -4.90 -7.06 2.07
N ALA A 88 -6.14 -7.50 2.09
CA ALA A 88 -6.76 -8.36 1.10
C ALA A 88 -8.27 -8.06 1.02
N ASN A 89 -8.94 -8.66 0.03
CA ASN A 89 -10.40 -8.59 -0.14
C ASN A 89 -10.92 -7.15 -0.30
N ALA A 90 -10.45 -6.47 -1.34
CA ALA A 90 -10.95 -5.15 -1.66
C ALA A 90 -12.48 -5.19 -1.88
N THR A 91 -13.19 -4.28 -1.22
CA THR A 91 -14.66 -4.15 -1.23
C THR A 91 -15.16 -3.14 -2.25
N SER A 92 -14.25 -2.38 -2.87
CA SER A 92 -14.55 -1.52 -4.00
C SER A 92 -13.27 -1.17 -4.77
N ARG A 93 -13.46 -0.72 -6.02
CA ARG A 93 -12.39 -0.27 -6.91
C ARG A 93 -12.91 0.88 -7.77
N VAL A 94 -12.18 1.99 -7.82
CA VAL A 94 -12.49 3.16 -8.64
C VAL A 94 -11.23 3.59 -9.39
N LEU A 95 -11.28 3.62 -10.72
CA LEU A 95 -10.17 4.13 -11.54
C LEU A 95 -10.22 5.65 -11.65
N HIS A 96 -9.06 6.28 -11.61
CA HIS A 96 -8.88 7.72 -11.77
C HIS A 96 -8.00 7.99 -12.99
N GLY A 97 -8.64 8.09 -14.16
CA GLY A 97 -7.91 8.16 -15.43
C GLY A 97 -7.09 6.90 -15.69
N THR A 98 -5.93 7.07 -16.33
CA THR A 98 -5.01 5.95 -16.63
C THR A 98 -3.92 5.75 -15.59
N ASN A 99 -3.76 6.69 -14.65
CA ASN A 99 -2.62 6.72 -13.74
C ASN A 99 -3.00 6.64 -12.26
N GLY A 100 -4.27 6.44 -11.91
CA GLY A 100 -4.69 6.27 -10.53
C GLY A 100 -5.78 5.22 -10.33
N VAL A 101 -5.82 4.68 -9.11
CA VAL A 101 -6.91 3.81 -8.65
C VAL A 101 -7.10 3.97 -7.13
N THR A 102 -8.34 3.86 -6.68
CA THR A 102 -8.71 3.72 -5.27
C THR A 102 -9.30 2.35 -5.02
N TYR A 103 -8.84 1.68 -3.98
CA TYR A 103 -9.48 0.48 -3.43
C TYR A 103 -10.09 0.77 -2.07
N GLY A 104 -11.28 0.23 -1.81
CA GLY A 104 -11.90 0.24 -0.48
C GLY A 104 -11.70 -1.09 0.24
N TYR A 105 -11.62 -1.06 1.57
CA TYR A 105 -11.44 -2.22 2.42
C TYR A 105 -12.26 -2.12 3.70
N ASN A 106 -12.76 -3.26 4.17
CA ASN A 106 -13.22 -3.43 5.54
C ASN A 106 -12.11 -4.13 6.33
N LEU A 107 -11.68 -3.52 7.43
CA LEU A 107 -10.60 -4.01 8.27
C LEU A 107 -11.18 -4.45 9.64
N SER A 108 -10.40 -5.20 10.43
CA SER A 108 -10.82 -5.60 11.78
C SER A 108 -11.00 -4.37 12.71
N GLY A 109 -11.66 -4.59 13.85
CA GLY A 109 -11.84 -3.54 14.86
C GLY A 109 -12.82 -2.42 14.49
N GLY A 110 -13.68 -2.62 13.48
CA GLY A 110 -14.63 -1.59 13.01
C GLY A 110 -14.00 -0.52 12.12
N LEU A 111 -12.78 -0.79 11.62
CA LEU A 111 -12.07 0.10 10.71
C LEU A 111 -12.54 -0.12 9.26
N SER A 112 -12.59 0.96 8.48
CA SER A 112 -12.66 0.92 7.02
C SER A 112 -11.50 1.73 6.45
N GLY A 113 -10.95 1.31 5.32
CA GLY A 113 -9.84 2.01 4.68
C GLY A 113 -10.05 2.23 3.20
N THR A 114 -9.49 3.32 2.67
CA THR A 114 -9.27 3.49 1.23
C THR A 114 -7.79 3.60 0.94
N LEU A 115 -7.31 2.87 -0.08
CA LEU A 115 -5.94 2.95 -0.57
C LEU A 115 -5.93 3.54 -1.97
N ASN A 116 -5.33 4.72 -2.10
CA ASN A 116 -5.16 5.44 -3.34
C ASN A 116 -3.76 5.22 -3.88
N TYR A 117 -3.68 4.73 -5.12
CA TYR A 117 -2.44 4.66 -5.89
C TYR A 117 -2.44 5.77 -6.93
N THR A 118 -1.32 6.49 -7.07
CA THR A 118 -1.11 7.47 -8.14
C THR A 118 0.27 7.29 -8.75
N LEU A 119 0.29 6.95 -10.04
CA LEU A 119 1.50 6.84 -10.85
C LEU A 119 1.83 8.18 -11.51
N THR A 120 3.05 8.65 -11.31
CA THR A 120 3.60 9.81 -12.02
C THR A 120 4.80 9.36 -12.84
N GLY A 121 4.67 9.40 -14.17
CA GLY A 121 5.79 9.10 -15.06
C GLY A 121 6.61 10.34 -15.40
N GLN A 122 7.92 10.13 -15.51
CA GLN A 122 8.92 11.13 -15.84
C GLN A 122 9.00 12.36 -14.91
N PRO A 123 8.80 12.25 -13.58
CA PRO A 123 8.84 13.40 -12.66
C PRO A 123 10.18 14.16 -12.67
N SER A 124 11.27 13.50 -13.08
CA SER A 124 12.60 14.11 -13.21
C SER A 124 13.30 13.75 -14.53
N GLY A 125 12.53 13.30 -15.54
CA GLY A 125 13.03 12.91 -16.86
C GLY A 125 12.62 11.51 -17.31
N ALA A 126 12.94 11.15 -18.56
CA ALA A 126 12.41 9.97 -19.26
C ALA A 126 12.67 8.60 -18.60
N THR A 127 13.62 8.53 -17.67
CA THR A 127 14.02 7.31 -16.94
C THR A 127 13.54 7.30 -15.49
N SER A 128 12.64 8.23 -15.12
CA SER A 128 12.10 8.32 -13.76
C SER A 128 10.62 7.97 -13.69
N VAL A 129 10.20 7.47 -12.53
CA VAL A 129 8.80 7.20 -12.21
C VAL A 129 8.60 7.34 -10.70
N ARG A 130 7.42 7.76 -10.26
CA ARG A 130 7.01 7.79 -8.85
C ARG A 130 5.65 7.12 -8.67
N MET A 131 5.51 6.35 -7.59
CA MET A 131 4.24 5.82 -7.12
C MET A 131 3.95 6.41 -5.74
N ASP A 132 2.81 7.10 -5.62
CA ASP A 132 2.29 7.56 -4.34
C ASP A 132 1.16 6.62 -3.88
N GLN A 133 1.26 6.13 -2.65
CA GLN A 133 0.29 5.24 -2.01
C GLN A 133 -0.24 5.90 -0.73
N THR A 134 -1.51 6.26 -0.74
CA THR A 134 -2.15 6.98 0.37
C THR A 134 -3.31 6.18 0.93
N TRP A 135 -3.18 5.80 2.20
CA TRP A 135 -4.25 5.25 3.01
C TRP A 135 -5.03 6.37 3.69
N ILE A 136 -6.36 6.27 3.67
CA ILE A 136 -7.25 6.97 4.58
C ILE A 136 -8.02 5.91 5.35
N ILE A 137 -7.83 5.85 6.67
CA ILE A 137 -8.39 4.82 7.54
C ILE A 137 -9.33 5.49 8.54
N THR A 138 -10.57 5.04 8.57
CA THR A 138 -11.64 5.58 9.43
C THR A 138 -12.06 4.55 10.43
N ASN A 139 -12.21 4.96 11.69
CA ASN A 139 -12.82 4.13 12.73
C ASN A 139 -14.32 4.39 12.81
N ASN A 140 -15.11 3.40 12.38
CA ASN A 140 -16.57 3.45 12.42
C ASN A 140 -17.13 2.80 13.70
N GLY A 141 -16.26 2.25 14.56
CA GLY A 141 -16.60 1.64 15.83
C GLY A 141 -16.79 2.67 16.95
N PRO A 142 -17.31 2.21 18.10
CA PRO A 142 -17.59 3.06 19.25
C PRO A 142 -16.37 3.30 20.17
N ALA A 143 -15.28 2.54 19.99
CA ALA A 143 -14.07 2.60 20.81
C ALA A 143 -12.85 2.94 19.96
N SER A 144 -11.85 3.59 20.55
CA SER A 144 -10.59 3.87 19.86
C SER A 144 -9.85 2.58 19.49
N VAL A 145 -9.08 2.63 18.41
CA VAL A 145 -8.26 1.51 17.94
C VAL A 145 -6.81 1.95 17.82
N ASP A 146 -5.89 1.22 18.45
CA ASP A 146 -4.47 1.34 18.10
C ASP A 146 -4.19 0.47 16.90
N LEU A 147 -3.69 1.10 15.85
CA LEU A 147 -3.45 0.48 14.56
C LEU A 147 -1.96 0.50 14.27
N ASN A 148 -1.42 -0.67 13.97
CA ASN A 148 -0.09 -0.85 13.39
C ASN A 148 -0.28 -1.12 11.90
N MET A 149 0.28 -0.29 11.05
CA MET A 149 0.30 -0.46 9.60
C MET A 149 1.73 -0.72 9.15
N PHE A 150 1.89 -1.58 8.15
CA PHE A 150 3.19 -1.94 7.60
C PHE A 150 3.15 -1.88 6.08
N HIS A 151 4.21 -1.37 5.48
CA HIS A 151 4.41 -1.39 4.04
C HIS A 151 5.70 -2.16 3.76
N PHE A 152 5.57 -3.29 3.08
CA PHE A 152 6.66 -4.17 2.68
C PHE A 152 6.96 -3.96 1.20
N VAL A 153 8.23 -3.83 0.85
CA VAL A 153 8.69 -3.73 -0.53
C VAL A 153 9.91 -4.62 -0.74
N ASP A 154 9.92 -5.33 -1.86
CA ASP A 154 11.02 -6.15 -2.37
C ASP A 154 11.59 -5.44 -3.60
N PHE A 155 12.76 -4.82 -3.45
CA PHE A 155 13.36 -3.99 -4.49
C PHE A 155 14.31 -4.84 -5.34
N ASP A 156 14.17 -4.70 -6.66
CA ASP A 156 15.03 -5.34 -7.67
C ASP A 156 15.54 -4.24 -8.63
N ILE A 157 16.31 -3.28 -8.14
CA ILE A 157 16.71 -2.13 -8.98
C ILE A 157 17.68 -2.63 -10.04
N MET A 158 17.26 -2.53 -11.31
CA MET A 158 17.98 -3.12 -12.44
C MET A 158 18.15 -4.64 -12.38
N GLY A 159 17.37 -5.33 -11.53
CA GLY A 159 17.41 -6.77 -11.30
C GLY A 159 17.79 -7.11 -9.86
N ALA A 160 17.61 -8.37 -9.47
CA ALA A 160 17.87 -8.82 -8.11
C ALA A 160 19.37 -8.97 -7.81
N GLY A 161 19.74 -8.78 -6.54
CA GLY A 161 20.98 -9.32 -5.96
C GLY A 161 22.20 -8.38 -5.93
N SER A 162 22.11 -7.16 -6.47
CA SER A 162 23.17 -6.15 -6.40
C SER A 162 22.77 -4.86 -5.69
N ASP A 163 21.63 -4.87 -5.01
CA ASP A 163 21.06 -3.70 -4.37
C ASP A 163 21.69 -3.40 -3.01
N SER A 164 21.85 -2.11 -2.73
CA SER A 164 22.32 -1.58 -1.45
C SER A 164 21.34 -0.58 -0.89
N GLY A 165 21.10 -0.64 0.42
CA GLY A 165 20.16 0.22 1.13
C GLY A 165 20.89 1.12 2.13
N THR A 166 20.45 2.37 2.22
CA THR A 166 20.87 3.30 3.28
C THR A 166 19.69 4.13 3.77
N LEU A 167 19.75 4.56 5.03
CA LEU A 167 18.75 5.46 5.61
C LEU A 167 19.22 6.91 5.38
N THR A 168 18.39 7.72 4.72
CA THR A 168 18.69 9.13 4.42
C THR A 168 17.91 10.08 5.31
N THR A 169 16.78 9.64 5.87
CA THR A 169 16.05 10.32 6.95
C THR A 169 15.66 9.28 7.99
N PRO A 170 15.97 9.49 9.28
CA PRO A 170 15.64 8.55 10.35
C PRO A 170 14.18 8.08 10.28
N ASN A 171 14.02 6.77 10.17
CA ASN A 171 12.75 6.01 10.12
C ASN A 171 11.77 6.39 9.00
N GLN A 172 12.14 7.28 8.07
CA GLN A 172 11.17 7.82 7.10
C GLN A 172 11.64 7.80 5.65
N ARG A 173 12.94 7.75 5.38
CA ARG A 173 13.45 7.78 4.01
C ARG A 173 14.61 6.82 3.84
N MET A 174 14.45 5.89 2.90
CA MET A 174 15.51 4.97 2.47
C MET A 174 15.92 5.29 1.04
N ARG A 175 17.22 5.19 0.77
CA ARG A 175 17.80 5.21 -0.57
C ARG A 175 18.28 3.81 -0.90
N ILE A 176 17.77 3.26 -2.01
CA ILE A 176 18.16 1.97 -2.55
C ILE A 176 18.93 2.25 -3.84
N THR A 177 20.09 1.64 -4.00
CA THR A 177 20.96 1.83 -5.16
C THR A 177 21.46 0.50 -5.70
N ASP A 178 21.58 0.42 -7.00
CA ASP A 178 22.24 -0.68 -7.71
C ASP A 178 23.65 -0.28 -8.16
N ALA A 179 24.50 -1.27 -8.42
CA ALA A 179 25.87 -1.09 -8.90
C ALA A 179 25.98 -0.30 -10.22
N THR A 180 24.91 -0.24 -11.02
CA THR A 180 24.84 0.57 -12.25
C THR A 180 24.63 2.07 -11.99
N GLY A 181 24.48 2.48 -10.73
CA GLY A 181 24.21 3.86 -10.32
C GLY A 181 22.74 4.28 -10.46
N LYS A 182 21.84 3.35 -10.82
CA LYS A 182 20.40 3.53 -10.71
C LYS A 182 19.95 3.32 -9.27
N GLY A 183 18.78 3.82 -8.92
CA GLY A 183 18.29 3.68 -7.55
C GLY A 183 16.86 4.12 -7.35
N ALA A 184 16.26 3.60 -6.29
CA ALA A 184 14.99 4.07 -5.75
C ALA A 184 15.19 4.98 -4.55
N ASP A 185 14.31 5.95 -4.39
CA ASP A 185 14.10 6.64 -3.14
C ASP A 185 12.75 6.18 -2.58
N TRP A 186 12.66 5.88 -1.29
CA TRP A 186 11.42 5.40 -0.67
C TRP A 186 11.14 6.15 0.62
N TRP A 187 9.97 6.78 0.66
CA TRP A 187 9.45 7.56 1.76
C TRP A 187 8.31 6.82 2.47
N GLY A 188 8.44 6.67 3.80
CA GLY A 188 7.37 6.31 4.72
C GLY A 188 7.05 7.50 5.61
N VAL A 189 6.15 8.39 5.18
CA VAL A 189 5.92 9.68 5.86
C VAL A 189 5.34 9.43 7.25
N GLY A 190 6.05 9.88 8.30
CA GLY A 190 5.64 9.66 9.68
C GLY A 190 5.75 8.21 10.17
N ALA A 191 6.48 7.34 9.45
CA ALA A 191 6.77 6.00 9.95
C ALA A 191 7.59 6.08 11.24
N THR A 192 7.27 5.20 12.19
CA THR A 192 7.90 5.13 13.51
C THR A 192 9.02 4.10 13.53
N ASN A 193 8.89 3.06 12.70
CA ASN A 193 9.87 2.00 12.61
C ASN A 193 10.18 1.60 11.17
N TYR A 194 11.36 1.02 10.98
CA TYR A 194 11.76 0.38 9.72
C TYR A 194 12.47 -0.95 9.96
N GLN A 195 12.59 -1.77 8.92
CA GLN A 195 13.46 -2.93 8.96
C GLN A 195 13.92 -3.29 7.55
N VAL A 196 15.17 -3.71 7.41
CA VAL A 196 15.73 -4.21 6.15
C VAL A 196 16.34 -5.60 6.38
N ASN A 197 16.09 -6.52 5.46
CA ASN A 197 16.61 -7.88 5.54
C ASN A 197 16.87 -8.47 4.14
N PRO A 198 17.63 -9.57 4.06
CA PRO A 198 17.64 -10.41 2.87
C PRO A 198 16.22 -10.89 2.51
N TYR A 199 15.95 -11.06 1.21
CA TYR A 199 14.60 -11.26 0.65
C TYR A 199 13.70 -12.30 1.34
N ASN A 200 14.30 -13.34 1.89
CA ASN A 200 13.58 -14.48 2.46
C ASN A 200 13.25 -14.31 3.96
N THR A 201 13.50 -13.16 4.57
CA THR A 201 13.40 -12.99 6.03
C THR A 201 12.26 -12.08 6.47
N LEU A 202 12.09 -10.91 5.84
CA LEU A 202 11.12 -9.91 6.32
C LEU A 202 9.66 -10.33 6.06
N LEU A 203 9.36 -10.91 4.90
CA LEU A 203 8.00 -11.36 4.60
C LEU A 203 7.51 -12.49 5.55
N PRO A 204 8.32 -13.53 5.87
CA PRO A 204 7.96 -14.49 6.91
C PRO A 204 7.72 -13.87 8.29
N LEU A 205 8.40 -12.77 8.62
CA LEU A 205 8.12 -12.03 9.86
C LEU A 205 6.69 -11.47 9.86
N LEU A 206 6.24 -10.86 8.76
CA LEU A 206 4.90 -10.25 8.65
C LEU A 206 3.77 -11.25 8.39
N THR A 207 4.10 -12.50 8.05
CA THR A 207 3.11 -13.53 7.70
C THR A 207 3.04 -14.69 8.68
N ASN A 208 3.86 -14.68 9.73
CA ASN A 208 3.80 -15.67 10.80
C ASN A 208 2.56 -15.48 11.71
N THR A 209 2.46 -16.31 12.74
CA THR A 209 1.31 -16.32 13.67
C THR A 209 1.57 -15.57 14.97
N ALA A 210 2.63 -14.76 15.04
CA ALA A 210 3.00 -13.95 16.19
C ALA A 210 2.82 -12.47 15.87
N VAL A 211 2.75 -11.65 16.93
CA VAL A 211 2.79 -10.19 16.81
C VAL A 211 4.24 -9.74 16.64
N ASN A 212 4.50 -8.90 15.64
CA ASN A 212 5.81 -8.36 15.35
C ASN A 212 5.78 -6.82 15.32
N ASN A 213 6.96 -6.24 15.55
CA ASN A 213 7.26 -4.84 15.27
C ASN A 213 8.54 -4.80 14.46
N LEU A 214 8.66 -3.83 13.57
CA LEU A 214 9.89 -3.60 12.84
C LEU A 214 10.97 -3.06 13.79
N ALA A 215 12.15 -3.63 13.71
CA ALA A 215 13.16 -3.50 14.76
C ALA A 215 14.05 -2.24 14.67
N ASN A 216 13.89 -1.37 13.67
CA ASN A 216 14.80 -0.26 13.34
C ASN A 216 16.23 -0.74 13.05
N THR A 217 16.35 -1.81 12.26
CA THR A 217 17.64 -2.46 11.96
C THR A 217 17.78 -2.81 10.49
N GLY A 218 18.98 -3.27 10.13
CA GLY A 218 19.28 -3.81 8.79
C GLY A 218 19.90 -2.82 7.82
N LEU A 219 20.09 -1.56 8.21
CA LEU A 219 20.77 -0.54 7.40
C LEU A 219 22.11 -0.11 8.04
N PRO A 220 23.15 0.16 7.24
CA PRO A 220 23.22 -0.04 5.79
C PRO A 220 23.16 -1.52 5.39
N PHE A 221 22.63 -1.80 4.20
CA PHE A 221 22.52 -3.13 3.61
C PHE A 221 23.23 -3.18 2.26
N GLY A 222 23.70 -4.36 1.89
CA GLY A 222 24.10 -4.68 0.52
C GLY A 222 25.62 -4.69 0.28
N PRO A 223 26.03 -5.06 -0.96
CA PRO A 223 25.16 -5.44 -2.08
C PRO A 223 24.44 -6.77 -1.83
N GLY A 224 23.18 -6.90 -2.25
CA GLY A 224 22.40 -8.12 -2.11
C GLY A 224 20.95 -7.96 -2.56
N ASP A 225 20.17 -9.02 -2.35
CA ASP A 225 18.72 -9.04 -2.61
C ASP A 225 17.97 -8.49 -1.38
N ILE A 226 17.36 -7.30 -1.54
CA ILE A 226 16.93 -6.44 -0.44
C ILE A 226 15.40 -6.39 -0.32
N THR A 227 14.91 -6.80 0.84
CA THR A 227 13.55 -6.45 1.28
C THR A 227 13.59 -5.42 2.39
N ALA A 228 12.61 -4.52 2.35
CA ALA A 228 12.52 -3.43 3.31
C ALA A 228 11.07 -3.20 3.74
N GLY A 229 10.92 -2.65 4.95
CA GLY A 229 9.63 -2.38 5.56
C GLY A 229 9.61 -1.06 6.31
N PHE A 230 8.50 -0.34 6.23
CA PHE A 230 8.14 0.74 7.14
C PHE A 230 6.93 0.35 7.99
N GLN A 231 6.87 0.85 9.22
CA GLN A 231 5.76 0.68 10.15
C GLN A 231 5.31 2.02 10.71
N TRP A 232 3.99 2.16 10.85
CA TRP A 232 3.31 3.26 11.52
C TRP A 232 2.51 2.71 12.71
N VAL A 233 2.63 3.37 13.85
CA VAL A 233 1.76 3.13 15.01
C VAL A 233 0.88 4.36 15.20
N VAL A 234 -0.42 4.20 14.99
CA VAL A 234 -1.39 5.32 15.01
C VAL A 234 -2.59 4.98 15.88
N HIS A 235 -3.15 6.01 16.51
CA HIS A 235 -4.36 5.89 17.32
C HIS A 235 -5.55 6.48 16.56
N VAL A 236 -6.59 5.68 16.31
CA VAL A 236 -7.77 6.10 15.55
C VAL A 236 -8.98 6.19 16.48
N ASN A 237 -9.36 7.40 16.85
CA ASN A 237 -10.54 7.65 17.70
C ASN A 237 -11.85 7.31 16.96
N PRO A 238 -12.95 7.00 17.69
CA PRO A 238 -14.28 6.81 17.11
C PRO A 238 -14.68 7.96 16.18
N GLY A 239 -15.19 7.63 15.00
CA GLY A 239 -15.67 8.59 13.99
C GLY A 239 -14.58 9.49 13.40
N SER A 240 -13.30 9.18 13.64
CA SER A 240 -12.14 9.91 13.11
C SER A 240 -11.42 9.11 12.04
N SER A 241 -10.61 9.80 11.25
CA SER A 241 -9.76 9.20 10.22
C SER A 241 -8.30 9.57 10.44
N VAL A 242 -7.41 8.68 10.01
CA VAL A 242 -5.97 8.91 9.90
C VAL A 242 -5.53 8.70 8.46
N THR A 243 -4.50 9.43 8.04
CA THR A 243 -3.90 9.28 6.71
C THR A 243 -2.48 8.75 6.85
N ILE A 244 -2.16 7.71 6.09
CA ILE A 244 -0.82 7.12 6.03
C ILE A 244 -0.34 7.22 4.59
N LEU A 245 0.90 7.63 4.39
CA LEU A 245 1.46 7.92 3.07
C LEU A 245 2.80 7.23 2.91
N SER A 246 2.92 6.46 1.85
CA SER A 246 4.19 5.96 1.35
C SER A 246 4.37 6.32 -0.11
N SER A 247 5.58 6.71 -0.48
CA SER A 247 5.92 7.07 -1.86
C SER A 247 7.26 6.50 -2.21
N TYR A 248 7.40 5.88 -3.37
CA TYR A 248 8.71 5.49 -3.88
C TYR A 248 8.89 5.97 -5.31
N GLY A 249 10.13 6.32 -5.65
CA GLY A 249 10.51 6.87 -6.94
C GLY A 249 11.77 6.21 -7.48
N ILE A 250 11.77 5.82 -8.75
CA ILE A 250 12.94 5.31 -9.45
C ILE A 250 13.64 6.46 -10.16
N ASN A 251 14.94 6.61 -9.97
CA ASN A 251 15.77 7.68 -10.55
C ASN A 251 15.21 9.09 -10.32
N THR A 252 14.52 9.29 -9.20
CA THR A 252 13.91 10.55 -8.77
C THR A 252 13.72 10.52 -7.27
N ASP A 253 13.57 11.67 -6.64
CA ASP A 253 13.18 11.75 -5.24
C ASP A 253 11.69 11.39 -5.09
N ALA A 254 11.39 10.56 -4.10
CA ALA A 254 10.01 10.19 -3.76
C ALA A 254 9.33 11.24 -2.88
N VAL A 255 9.57 12.53 -3.15
CA VAL A 255 8.89 13.61 -2.41
C VAL A 255 7.42 13.55 -2.79
N PRO A 256 6.51 13.34 -1.83
CA PRO A 256 5.09 13.25 -2.14
C PRO A 256 4.60 14.52 -2.82
N ALA A 257 3.65 14.37 -3.76
CA ALA A 257 3.05 15.53 -4.40
C ALA A 257 2.44 16.48 -3.34
N PRO A 258 2.51 17.81 -3.53
CA PRO A 258 1.98 18.78 -2.56
C PRO A 258 0.53 18.52 -2.14
N GLY A 259 -0.30 17.96 -3.04
CA GLY A 259 -1.68 17.59 -2.75
C GLY A 259 -1.83 16.48 -1.71
N ALA A 260 -0.91 15.51 -1.66
CA ALA A 260 -0.92 14.44 -0.65
C ALA A 260 -0.63 15.00 0.75
N LEU A 261 0.27 15.98 0.84
CA LEU A 261 0.57 16.70 2.08
C LEU A 261 -0.57 17.62 2.50
N ALA A 262 -1.26 18.26 1.55
CA ALA A 262 -2.46 19.04 1.83
C ALA A 262 -3.61 18.18 2.39
N LEU A 263 -3.78 16.96 1.88
CA LEU A 263 -4.71 15.96 2.42
C LEU A 263 -4.36 15.54 3.85
N LEU A 264 -3.07 15.34 4.16
CA LEU A 264 -2.61 15.11 5.53
C LEU A 264 -2.97 16.29 6.46
N GLY A 265 -2.75 17.52 6.00
CA GLY A 265 -3.08 18.73 6.75
C GLY A 265 -4.58 18.92 6.99
N LEU A 266 -5.41 18.73 5.96
CA LEU A 266 -6.86 18.89 6.04
C LEU A 266 -7.54 17.75 6.81
N GLY A 267 -7.06 16.51 6.66
CA GLY A 267 -7.52 15.37 7.45
C GLY A 267 -7.30 15.60 8.96
N GLY A 268 -6.13 16.14 9.33
CA GLY A 268 -5.85 16.55 10.71
C GLY A 268 -6.77 17.67 11.20
N LEU A 269 -7.09 18.66 10.35
CA LEU A 269 -7.96 19.79 10.71
C LEU A 269 -9.42 19.39 10.90
N ILE A 270 -9.93 18.47 10.08
CA ILE A 270 -11.30 17.93 10.22
C ILE A 270 -11.41 17.05 11.46
N ALA A 271 -10.39 16.23 11.76
CA ALA A 271 -10.34 15.43 12.99
C ALA A 271 -10.27 16.31 14.25
N GLY A 272 -9.53 17.43 14.21
CA GLY A 272 -9.41 18.37 15.33
C GLY A 272 -10.69 19.16 15.65
N ARG A 273 -11.55 19.41 14.65
CA ARG A 273 -12.73 20.28 14.81
C ARG A 273 -13.94 19.59 15.48
N ARG A 274 -13.92 18.26 15.62
CA ARG A 274 -15.01 17.48 16.23
C ARG A 274 -14.96 17.39 17.77
N ARG A 275 -13.95 17.98 18.42
CA ARG A 275 -13.91 18.15 19.88
C ARG A 275 -14.28 19.58 20.29
N ARG A 276 -15.55 19.94 20.14
CA ARG A 276 -16.20 21.02 20.89
C ARG A 276 -17.63 20.62 21.20
#